data_AF-A0A941KJS0-F1
#
_entry.id   AF-A0A941KJS0-F1
#
_cell.length_a   1.000
_cell.length_b   1.000
_cell.length_c   1.000
_cell.angle_alpha   90.00
_cell.angle_beta   90.00
_cell.angle_gamma   90.00
#
_symmetry.space_group_name_H-M   'P 1'
#
loop_
_entity.id
_entity.type
_entity.pdbx_description
1 polymer ?
#
loop_
_entity_poly.entity_id
_entity_poly.type
_entity_poly.pdbx_seq_one_letter_code
_entity_poly.pdbx_strand_id
1 'polypeptide(L)'
;MAPGMWQILLVVLLAAVLFGGRGKIASVMGDFAKGITSFRKGLRDEEEEASTSERASSDGSAAISEDAPAEARETRETDKAGS
;
A
#
# COMPACT_ATOMS: atom_id res chain seq x y z
N MET A 1 -1.70 26.36 20.88
CA MET A 1 -2.48 25.21 21.38
C MET A 1 -2.46 24.15 20.28
N ALA A 2 -1.60 23.15 20.37
CA ALA A 2 -1.59 22.08 19.38
C ALA A 2 -2.74 21.10 19.68
N PRO A 3 -3.49 20.62 18.68
CA PRO A 3 -4.46 19.56 18.91
C PRO A 3 -3.74 18.34 19.48
N GLY A 4 -4.27 17.80 20.58
CA GLY A 4 -3.73 16.60 21.20
C GLY A 4 -3.89 15.37 20.31
N MET A 5 -3.17 14.29 20.63
CA MET A 5 -3.21 13.06 19.84
C MET A 5 -4.62 12.50 19.72
N TRP A 6 -5.45 12.66 20.76
CA TRP A 6 -6.86 12.23 20.75
C TRP A 6 -7.71 12.94 19.69
N GLN A 7 -7.48 14.24 19.50
CA GLN A 7 -8.16 15.04 18.49
C GLN A 7 -7.70 14.65 17.09
N ILE A 8 -6.39 14.40 16.91
CA ILE A 8 -5.83 13.97 15.62
C ILE A 8 -6.43 12.62 15.20
N LEU A 9 -6.52 11.64 16.11
CA LEU A 9 -7.14 10.34 15.81
C LEU A 9 -8.61 10.49 15.36
N LEU A 10 -9.37 11.36 16.04
CA LEU A 10 -10.76 11.64 15.70
C LEU A 10 -10.92 12.25 14.30
N VAL A 11 -10.03 13.18 13.94
CA VAL A 11 -10.00 13.80 12.61
C VAL A 11 -9.66 12.78 11.53
N VAL A 12 -8.67 11.93 11.78
CA VAL A 12 -8.27 10.86 10.85
C VAL A 12 -9.42 9.87 10.62
N LEU A 13 -10.14 9.49 11.68
CA LEU A 13 -11.28 8.59 11.57
C LEU A 13 -12.40 9.19 10.71
N LEU A 14 -12.70 10.48 10.90
CA LEU A 14 -13.73 11.17 10.13
C LEU A 14 -13.34 11.31 8.66
N ALA A 15 -12.06 11.62 8.39
CA ALA A 15 -11.51 11.62 7.04
C ALA A 15 -11.58 10.21 6.42
N ALA A 16 -11.25 9.16 7.17
CA ALA A 16 -11.37 7.79 6.69
C ALA A 16 -12.81 7.38 6.36
N VAL A 17 -13.83 7.89 7.06
CA VAL A 17 -15.24 7.62 6.71
C VAL A 17 -15.67 8.39 5.46
N LEU A 18 -15.25 9.65 5.33
CA LEU A 18 -15.57 10.50 4.17
C LEU A 18 -14.86 10.05 2.89
N PHE A 19 -13.61 9.64 3.03
CA PHE A 19 -12.75 9.26 1.90
C PHE A 19 -12.63 7.75 1.71
N GLY A 20 -12.93 6.91 2.71
CA GLY A 20 -12.79 5.44 2.69
C GLY A 20 -13.76 4.68 1.78
N GLY A 21 -14.32 5.36 0.78
CA GLY A 21 -15.04 4.74 -0.32
C GLY A 21 -14.17 3.78 -1.14
N ARG A 22 -14.87 2.83 -1.77
CA ARG A 22 -14.37 1.62 -2.44
C ARG A 22 -13.33 1.89 -3.55
N GLY A 23 -12.06 1.99 -3.18
CA GLY A 23 -10.91 1.84 -4.09
C GLY A 23 -10.01 3.07 -4.31
N LYS A 24 -10.47 4.29 -4.01
CA LYS A 24 -9.68 5.52 -4.30
C LYS A 24 -8.51 5.74 -3.36
N ILE A 25 -8.60 5.29 -2.11
CA ILE A 25 -7.49 5.33 -1.15
C ILE A 25 -6.38 4.37 -1.55
N ALA A 26 -6.70 3.20 -2.12
CA ALA A 26 -5.69 2.16 -2.33
C ALA A 26 -4.62 2.58 -3.36
N SER A 27 -5.04 3.16 -4.48
CA SER A 27 -4.13 3.69 -5.49
C SER A 27 -3.32 4.88 -4.95
N VAL A 28 -3.97 5.85 -4.30
CA VAL A 28 -3.29 7.03 -3.74
C VAL A 28 -2.33 6.65 -2.60
N MET A 29 -2.73 5.76 -1.70
CA MET A 29 -1.88 5.26 -0.62
C MET A 29 -0.68 4.47 -1.17
N GLY A 30 -0.86 3.74 -2.28
CA GLY A 30 0.22 3.05 -2.98
C GLY A 30 1.28 4.00 -3.53
N ASP A 31 0.87 5.09 -4.17
CA ASP A 31 1.77 6.12 -4.68
C ASP A 31 2.44 6.91 -3.54
N PHE A 32 1.69 7.23 -2.47
CA PHE A 32 2.25 7.83 -1.26
C PHE A 32 3.27 6.92 -0.56
N ALA A 33 3.01 5.61 -0.49
CA ALA A 33 3.92 4.64 0.12
C ALA A 33 5.24 4.52 -0.66
N LYS A 34 5.19 4.55 -2.00
CA LYS A 34 6.40 4.62 -2.84
C LYS A 34 7.18 5.91 -2.61
N GLY A 35 6.50 7.05 -2.46
CA GLY A 35 7.13 8.34 -2.13
C GLY A 35 7.83 8.33 -0.77
N ILE A 36 7.14 7.86 0.29
CA ILE A 36 7.69 7.76 1.64
C ILE A 36 8.84 6.73 1.69
N THR A 37 8.74 5.62 0.97
CA THR A 37 9.80 4.59 0.91
C THR A 37 11.05 5.13 0.22
N SER A 38 10.91 5.87 -0.88
CA SER A 38 12.03 6.48 -1.58
C SER A 38 12.69 7.59 -0.76
N PHE A 39 11.89 8.38 -0.02
CA PHE A 39 12.41 9.36 0.93
C PHE A 39 13.18 8.70 2.09
N ARG A 40 12.62 7.62 2.67
CA ARG A 40 13.30 6.87 3.73
C ARG A 40 14.55 6.17 3.23
N LYS A 41 14.56 5.66 1.99
CA LYS A 41 15.73 5.09 1.35
C LYS A 41 16.79 6.16 1.10
N GLY A 42 16.43 7.35 0.62
CA GLY A 42 17.36 8.47 0.47
C GLY A 42 18.00 8.89 1.79
N LEU A 43 17.23 8.99 2.87
CA LEU A 43 17.77 9.28 4.21
C LEU A 43 18.70 8.17 4.72
N ARG A 44 18.37 6.91 4.47
CA ARG A 44 19.20 5.77 4.86
C ARG A 44 20.44 5.63 4.00
N ASP A 45 20.37 5.94 2.71
CA ASP A 45 21.53 6.02 1.83
C ASP A 45 22.43 7.18 2.27
N GLU A 46 21.91 8.32 2.77
CA GLU A 46 22.76 9.35 3.39
C GLU A 46 23.42 8.87 4.71
N GLU A 47 22.71 8.06 5.50
CA GLU A 47 23.26 7.42 6.71
C GLU A 47 24.25 6.28 6.39
N GLU A 48 24.04 5.52 5.30
CA GLU A 48 24.88 4.41 4.83
C GLU A 48 26.02 4.85 3.90
N GLU A 49 25.92 5.96 3.14
CA GLU A 49 26.99 6.52 2.31
C GLU A 49 28.13 7.09 3.17
N ALA A 50 27.87 7.40 4.44
CA ALA A 50 28.93 7.58 5.44
C ALA A 50 29.72 6.28 5.71
N SER A 51 29.25 5.11 5.24
CA SER A 51 29.83 3.78 5.53
C SER A 51 30.11 2.88 4.32
N THR A 52 29.49 3.05 3.14
CA THR A 52 29.77 2.18 1.98
C THR A 52 29.36 2.79 0.64
N SER A 53 30.31 3.43 -0.05
CA SER A 53 30.23 3.78 -1.47
C SER A 53 30.32 2.49 -2.33
N GLU A 54 29.30 1.63 -2.35
CA GLU A 54 29.24 0.50 -3.31
C GLU A 54 27.86 -0.17 -3.41
N ARG A 55 26.93 0.41 -4.19
CA ARG A 55 25.94 -0.34 -5.01
C ARG A 55 25.08 0.61 -5.85
N ALA A 56 25.70 1.09 -6.93
CA ALA A 56 24.97 1.70 -8.02
C ALA A 56 23.94 0.73 -8.63
N SER A 57 22.75 1.25 -8.90
CA SER A 57 21.88 0.95 -10.05
C SER A 57 21.26 -0.45 -10.21
N SER A 58 20.01 -0.59 -9.78
CA SER A 58 18.88 -1.32 -10.41
C SER A 58 17.67 -1.10 -9.49
N ASP A 59 16.45 -0.76 -9.91
CA ASP A 59 15.78 -1.14 -11.13
C ASP A 59 14.54 -0.23 -11.25
N GLY A 60 14.34 0.36 -12.43
CA GLY A 60 13.08 0.96 -12.80
C GLY A 60 12.29 -0.02 -13.67
N SER A 61 11.01 -0.20 -13.33
CA SER A 61 9.92 -0.73 -14.18
C SER A 61 9.51 -2.20 -14.02
N ALA A 62 8.20 -2.43 -14.19
CA ALA A 62 7.41 -3.67 -14.14
C ALA A 62 7.16 -4.25 -12.73
N ALA A 63 5.95 -4.45 -12.23
CA ALA A 63 4.70 -4.77 -12.91
C ALA A 63 3.51 -4.08 -12.22
N ILE A 64 2.68 -3.44 -13.05
CA ILE A 64 1.27 -3.27 -12.76
C ILE A 64 0.64 -4.62 -13.10
N SER A 65 -0.02 -5.25 -12.12
CA SER A 65 -1.06 -6.23 -12.38
C SER A 65 -2.14 -5.99 -11.35
N GLU A 66 -2.95 -4.98 -11.64
CA GLU A 66 -4.39 -5.08 -11.42
C GLU A 66 -4.89 -6.33 -12.14
N ASP A 67 -5.17 -7.39 -11.37
CA ASP A 67 -6.29 -8.30 -11.63
C ASP A 67 -6.59 -9.06 -10.34
N ALA A 68 -7.47 -8.49 -9.52
CA ALA A 68 -8.18 -9.26 -8.51
C ALA A 68 -9.68 -9.10 -8.82
N PRO A 69 -10.25 -9.94 -9.70
CA PRO A 69 -11.68 -10.08 -9.72
C PRO A 69 -12.04 -10.80 -8.42
N ALA A 70 -12.83 -10.12 -7.60
CA ALA A 70 -13.59 -10.75 -6.55
C ALA A 70 -14.41 -11.90 -7.17
N GLU A 71 -13.93 -13.13 -7.05
CA GLU A 71 -14.72 -14.33 -7.36
C GLU A 71 -15.75 -14.54 -6.26
N ALA A 72 -16.84 -13.78 -6.37
CA ALA A 72 -18.16 -14.29 -6.04
C ALA A 72 -18.70 -15.00 -7.30
N ARG A 73 -18.50 -16.32 -7.36
CA ARG A 73 -19.10 -17.21 -8.36
C ARG A 73 -19.46 -18.53 -7.68
N GLU A 74 -20.68 -18.55 -7.17
CA GLU A 74 -21.52 -19.73 -6.95
C GLU A 74 -21.49 -20.67 -8.18
N THR A 75 -21.20 -21.97 -7.99
CA THR A 75 -21.85 -23.08 -8.72
C THR A 75 -21.52 -24.44 -8.09
N ARG A 76 -22.57 -25.19 -7.73
CA ARG A 76 -22.78 -26.65 -7.86
C ARG A 76 -21.73 -27.60 -7.25
N GLU A 77 -22.03 -28.31 -6.16
CA GLU A 77 -22.83 -29.55 -6.12
C GLU A 77 -22.57 -30.55 -7.26
N THR A 78 -22.45 -31.82 -6.87
CA THR A 78 -22.26 -33.07 -7.66
C THR A 78 -20.81 -33.41 -8.03
N ASP A 79 -20.13 -34.16 -7.17
CA ASP A 79 -19.58 -35.48 -7.55
C ASP A 79 -19.07 -36.23 -6.29
N LYS A 80 -19.95 -37.01 -5.67
CA LYS A 80 -19.54 -38.21 -4.91
C LYS A 80 -20.69 -39.19 -4.79
N ALA A 81 -21.12 -39.70 -5.94
CA ALA A 81 -21.96 -40.89 -6.01
C ALA A 81 -21.59 -41.69 -7.26
N GLY A 82 -20.90 -42.81 -7.04
CA GLY A 82 -20.98 -43.98 -7.90
C GLY A 82 -20.23 -43.95 -9.24
N SER A 83 -18.97 -44.38 -9.22
CA SER A 83 -18.54 -45.61 -9.90
C SER A 83 -17.21 -46.07 -9.32
#